data_AF-A0A3D4EAW7-F1
#
_entry.id   AF-A0A3D4EAW7-F1
#
_cell.length_a   1.000
_cell.length_b   1.000
_cell.length_c   1.000
_cell.angle_alpha   90.00
_cell.angle_beta   90.00
_cell.angle_gamma   90.00
#
_symmetry.space_group_name_H-M   'P 1'
#
loop_
_entity.id
_entity.type
_entity.pdbx_description
1 polymer ?
#
loop_
_entity_poly.entity_id
_entity_poly.type
_entity_poly.pdbx_seq_one_letter_code
_entity_poly.pdbx_strand_id
1 'polypeptide(L)' 'MKRLFDVVASGLGLLALSPLFLFVAIWIKLDSPGPVFYRQVRVGRHNKDFRIFKFRNENELMEKAENPEEYYINVL' A
#
# COMPACT_ATOMS: atom_id res chain seq x y z
N MET A 1 3.66 13.22 24.72
CA MET A 1 2.38 12.47 24.81
C MET A 1 1.87 12.02 23.45
N LYS A 2 1.49 12.95 22.54
CA LYS A 2 0.89 12.60 21.22
C LYS A 2 1.69 11.56 20.41
N ARG A 3 3.01 11.76 20.26
CA ARG A 3 3.85 10.82 19.48
C ARG A 3 3.91 9.41 20.07
N LEU A 4 3.98 9.30 21.40
CA LEU A 4 4.03 8.01 22.08
C LEU A 4 2.69 7.27 21.91
N PHE A 5 1.58 7.99 22.09
CA PHE A 5 0.25 7.46 21.85
C PHE A 5 0.09 6.99 20.40
N ASP A 6 0.47 7.81 19.41
CA ASP A 6 0.38 7.45 17.99
C ASP A 6 1.15 6.16 17.68
N VAL A 7 2.35 5.99 18.23
CA VAL A 7 3.19 4.79 18.00
C VAL A 7 2.59 3.55 18.69
N VAL A 8 2.15 3.67 19.95
CA VAL A 8 1.59 2.53 20.69
C VAL A 8 0.24 2.11 20.10
N ALA A 9 -0.67 3.06 19.86
CA ALA A 9 -1.98 2.78 19.31
C ALA A 9 -1.90 2.20 17.88
N SER A 10 -1.01 2.73 17.03
CA SER A 10 -0.80 2.17 15.68
C SER A 10 -0.17 0.78 15.72
N GLY A 11 0.80 0.54 16.62
CA GLY A 11 1.39 -0.78 16.81
C GLY A 11 0.36 -1.83 17.25
N LEU A 12 -0.48 -1.50 18.23
CA LEU A 12 -1.57 -2.38 18.68
C LEU A 12 -2.60 -2.61 17.58
N GLY A 13 -2.98 -1.56 16.84
CA GLY A 13 -3.89 -1.68 15.70
C GLY A 13 -3.32 -2.57 14.59
N LEU A 14 -2.03 -2.46 14.27
CA LEU A 14 -1.36 -3.33 13.30
C LEU A 14 -1.35 -4.79 13.74
N LEU A 15 -1.08 -5.06 15.02
CA LEU A 15 -1.11 -6.43 15.55
C LEU A 15 -2.52 -7.02 15.49
N ALA A 16 -3.53 -6.27 15.96
CA ALA A 16 -4.92 -6.70 15.95
C ALA A 16 -5.46 -6.97 14.53
N LEU A 17 -5.07 -6.13 13.56
CA LEU A 17 -5.49 -6.26 12.16
C LEU A 17 -4.55 -7.13 11.31
N SER A 18 -3.43 -7.60 11.86
CA SER A 18 -2.44 -8.40 11.11
C SER A 18 -3.02 -9.65 10.43
N PRO A 19 -3.99 -10.40 11.03
CA PRO A 19 -4.57 -11.56 10.33
C PRO A 19 -5.35 -11.13 9.09
N LEU A 20 -6.14 -10.05 9.20
CA LEU A 20 -6.91 -9.50 8.08
C LEU A 20 -5.98 -9.01 6.96
N PHE A 21 -4.92 -8.28 7.32
CA PHE A 21 -3.93 -7.80 6.35
C PHE A 21 -3.18 -8.95 5.66
N LEU A 22 -2.94 -10.06 6.36
CA LEU A 22 -2.34 -11.25 5.76
C LEU A 22 -3.30 -11.90 4.75
N PHE A 23 -4.59 -12.04 5.07
CA PHE A 23 -5.58 -12.55 4.13
C PHE A 23 -5.67 -11.70 2.86
N VAL A 24 -5.75 -10.38 3.00
CA VAL A 24 -5.75 -9.44 1.86
C VAL A 24 -4.45 -9.54 1.06
N ALA A 25 -3.30 -9.66 1.73
CA ALA A 25 -2.01 -9.81 1.07
C ALA A 25 -1.92 -11.07 0.21
N ILE A 26 -2.43 -12.20 0.72
CA ILE A 26 -2.50 -13.46 -0.02
C ILE A 26 -3.43 -13.31 -1.23
N TRP A 27 -4.62 -12.74 -1.04
CA TRP A 27 -5.57 -12.54 -2.12
C TRP A 27 -4.96 -11.70 -3.26
N ILE A 28 -4.34 -10.56 -2.95
CA ILE A 28 -3.67 -9.71 -3.94
C ILE A 28 -2.56 -10.47 -4.70
N LYS A 29 -1.89 -11.42 -4.05
CA LYS A 29 -0.81 -12.19 -4.67
C LYS A 29 -1.34 -13.30 -5.58
N LEU A 30 -2.53 -13.81 -5.31
CA LEU A 30 -3.23 -14.79 -6.14
C LEU A 30 -3.92 -14.14 -7.34
N ASP A 31 -4.35 -12.88 -7.19
CA ASP A 31 -5.09 -12.14 -8.20
C ASP A 31 -4.21 -11.74 -9.40
N SER A 32 -3.01 -11.21 -9.16
CA SER A 32 -2.08 -10.88 -10.25
C SER A 32 -0.61 -10.83 -9.81
N PRO A 33 0.35 -11.06 -10.72
CA PRO A 33 1.77 -11.06 -10.40
C PRO A 33 2.26 -9.67 -9.99
N GLY A 34 2.88 -9.56 -8.82
CA GLY A 34 3.49 -8.30 -8.38
C GLY A 34 3.72 -8.19 -6.87
N PRO A 35 4.22 -7.04 -6.39
CA PRO A 35 4.31 -6.75 -4.96
C PRO A 35 2.92 -6.50 -4.37
N VAL A 36 2.70 -6.94 -3.12
CA VAL A 36 1.42 -6.73 -2.41
C VAL A 36 1.16 -5.27 -2.07
N PHE A 37 2.22 -4.51 -1.76
CA PHE A 37 2.13 -3.12 -1.35
C PHE A 37 2.66 -2.18 -2.41
N TYR A 38 1.94 -1.09 -2.60
CA TYR A 38 2.32 0.07 -3.40
C TYR A 38 2.76 1.23 -2.49
N ARG A 39 3.70 2.05 -2.97
CA ARG A 39 4.26 3.20 -2.24
C ARG A 39 3.84 4.50 -2.92
N GLN A 40 2.96 5.25 -2.27
CA GLN A 40 2.56 6.58 -2.73
C GLN A 40 3.37 7.66 -2.01
N VAL A 41 3.98 8.59 -2.75
CA VAL A 41 4.63 9.78 -2.18
C VAL A 41 3.56 10.81 -1.86
N ARG A 42 3.64 11.40 -0.67
CA ARG A 42 2.80 12.52 -0.24
C ARG A 42 3.67 13.56 0.48
N VAL A 43 3.30 14.83 0.30
CA VAL A 43 3.93 15.95 1.02
C VAL A 43 3.52 15.87 2.50
N GLY A 44 4.51 15.76 3.37
CA GLY A 44 4.32 15.63 4.82
C GLY A 44 4.58 16.92 5.59
N ARG A 45 4.84 16.75 6.89
CA ARG A 45 5.12 17.88 7.78
C ARG A 45 6.38 18.62 7.33
N HIS A 46 6.31 19.96 7.30
CA HIS A 46 7.40 20.84 6.85
C HIS A 46 7.83 20.61 5.40
N ASN A 47 6.88 20.28 4.51
CA ASN A 47 7.15 19.97 3.09
C ASN A 47 8.18 18.85 2.89
N LYS A 48 8.32 17.96 3.88
CA LYS A 48 9.14 16.77 3.72
C LYS A 48 8.27 15.65 3.19
N ASP A 49 8.61 15.18 2.00
CA ASP A 49 7.95 14.04 1.39
C ASP A 49 8.09 12.79 2.26
N PHE A 50 7.02 12.01 2.31
CA PHE A 50 7.01 10.70 2.92
C PHE A 50 6.25 9.72 2.05
N ARG A 51 6.53 8.43 2.26
CA ARG A 51 5.91 7.34 1.50
C ARG A 51 4.87 6.67 2.36
N ILE A 52 3.66 6.53 1.82
CA ILE A 52 2.56 5.78 2.41
C ILE A 52 2.54 4.40 1.76
N PHE A 53 2.42 3.37 2.59
CA PHE A 53 2.16 2.01 2.13
C PHE A 53 0.66 1.81 1.96
N LYS A 54 0.25 1.33 0.78
CA LYS A 54 -1.11 0.91 0.48
C LYS A 54 -1.07 -0.51 -0.07
N PHE A 55 -2.16 -1.25 0.11
CA PHE A 55 -2.37 -2.45 -0.69
C PHE A 55 -2.46 -2.07 -2.17
N ARG A 56 -1.88 -2.91 -3.02
CA ARG A 56 -1.90 -2.72 -4.46
C ARG A 56 -3.33 -2.66 -4.97
N ASN A 57 -3.59 -1.71 -5.86
CA ASN A 57 -4.80 -1.59 -6.65
C ASN A 57 -4.37 -1.34 -8.10
N GLU A 58 -5.00 -2.03 -9.04
CA GLU A 58 -4.68 -1.93 -10.48
C GLU A 58 -4.83 -0.50 -11.00
N ASN A 59 -5.88 0.21 -10.60
CA ASN A 59 -6.13 1.59 -11.03
C ASN A 59 -4.99 2.54 -10.61
N GLU A 60 -4.44 2.35 -9.40
CA GLU A 60 -3.32 3.17 -8.91
C GLU A 60 -2.00 2.83 -9.62
N LEU A 61 -1.83 1.58 -10.08
CA LEU A 61 -0.66 1.18 -10.85
C LEU A 61 -0.73 1.69 -12.29
N MET A 62 -1.91 1.65 -12.88
CA MET A 62 -2.18 2.18 -14.20
C MET A 62 -1.92 3.68 -14.33
N GLU A 63 -2.36 4.49 -13.36
CA GLU A 63 -2.11 5.94 -13.35
C GLU A 63 -0.61 6.27 -13.40
N LYS A 64 0.23 5.36 -12.87
CA LYS A 64 1.68 5.50 -12.88
C LYS A 64 2.39 4.74 -13.99
N ALA A 65 1.70 3.88 -14.73
CA ALA A 65 2.30 3.13 -15.80
C ALA A 65 2.64 4.09 -16.94
N GLU A 66 3.88 4.04 -17.41
CA GLU A 66 4.30 4.80 -18.60
C GLU A 66 3.50 4.37 -19.84
N ASN A 67 3.11 3.09 -19.88
CA ASN A 67 2.20 2.51 -20.87
C ASN A 67 1.09 1.67 -20.19
N PRO A 68 -0.08 2.26 -19.88
CA PRO A 68 -1.16 1.57 -19.18
C PRO A 68 -1.81 0.43 -19.98
N GLU A 69 -1.83 0.51 -21.31
CA GLU A 69 -2.41 -0.53 -22.17
C GLU A 69 -1.57 -1.81 -22.14
N GLU A 70 -0.25 -1.67 -22.22
CA GLU A 70 0.68 -2.79 -22.09
C GLU A 70 0.64 -3.43 -20.70
N TYR A 71 0.43 -2.62 -19.65
CA TYR A 71 0.21 -3.14 -18.30
C TYR A 71 -1.05 -4.01 -18.23
N TYR A 72 -2.16 -3.58 -18.83
CA TYR A 72 -3.41 -4.36 -18.85
C TYR A 72 -3.24 -5.72 -19.52
N ILE A 73 -2.54 -5.76 -20.67
CA ILE A 73 -2.38 -6.99 -21.47
C ILE A 73 -1.49 -8.03 -20.76
N ASN A 74 -0.54 -7.58 -19.94
CA ASN A 74 0.47 -8.47 -19.33
C ASN A 74 0.15 -8.88 -17.88
N VAL A 75 -0.86 -8.27 -17.25
CA VAL A 75 -1.15 -8.45 -15.82
C VAL A 75 -2.52 -9.08 -15.55
N LEU A 76 -3.51 -8.88 -16.42
CA LEU A 76 -4.74 -9.67 -16.47
C LEU A 76 -4.54 -10.94 -17.28
#